data_AF-H3SAM2-F1
#
_entry.id   AF-H3SAM2-F1
#
_cell.length_a   1.000
_cell.length_b   1.000
_cell.length_c   1.000
_cell.angle_alpha   90.00
_cell.angle_beta   90.00
_cell.angle_gamma   90.00
#
_symmetry.space_group_name_H-M   'P 1'
#
loop_
_entity.id
_entity.type
_entity.pdbx_description
1 polymer ?
#
loop_
_entity_poly.entity_id
_entity_poly.type
_entity_poly.pdbx_seq_one_letter_code
_entity_poly.pdbx_strand_id
1 'polypeptide(L)'
;MDAHLKKAAKVYGIIAAMIVLIPILVFAYIQYQLASLEKATYEHLIDRQGYADSDILRIDTKVKFLSFYTAEVVFTDEPDITYDYKRNQKGDIIQVGMSDPEGADWKNYKYKHEEASP
;
A
#
# COMPACT_ATOMS: atom_id res chain seq x y z
N MET A 1 30.87 -39.95 -16.01
CA MET A 1 30.19 -38.64 -16.15
C MET A 1 31.19 -37.55 -15.81
N ASP A 2 31.62 -36.78 -16.82
CA ASP A 2 32.72 -35.81 -16.73
C ASP A 2 32.54 -34.79 -15.60
N ALA A 3 33.65 -34.43 -14.95
CA ALA A 3 33.66 -33.44 -13.87
C ALA A 3 33.10 -32.08 -14.35
N HIS A 4 33.33 -31.74 -15.62
CA HIS A 4 32.79 -30.56 -16.28
C HIS A 4 31.26 -30.59 -16.39
N LEU A 5 30.67 -31.76 -16.68
CA LEU A 5 29.22 -31.94 -16.81
C LEU A 5 28.50 -31.78 -15.46
N LYS A 6 29.10 -32.30 -14.38
CA LYS A 6 28.57 -32.16 -13.01
C LYS A 6 28.59 -30.71 -12.52
N LYS A 7 29.65 -29.96 -12.85
CA LYS A 7 29.77 -28.54 -12.51
C LYS A 7 28.74 -27.69 -13.26
N ALA A 8 28.53 -27.95 -14.55
CA ALA A 8 27.52 -27.29 -15.36
C ALA A 8 26.09 -27.56 -14.85
N ALA A 9 25.77 -28.83 -14.54
CA ALA A 9 24.45 -29.20 -13.99
C ALA A 9 24.16 -28.50 -12.65
N LYS A 10 25.16 -28.36 -11.77
CA LYS A 10 25.02 -27.61 -10.51
C LYS A 10 24.72 -26.13 -10.77
N VAL A 11 25.41 -25.51 -11.73
CA VAL A 11 25.19 -24.10 -12.10
C VAL A 11 23.79 -23.89 -12.69
N TYR A 12 23.33 -24.74 -13.60
CA TYR A 12 21.98 -24.64 -14.17
C TYR A 12 20.90 -24.86 -13.11
N GLY A 13 21.11 -25.78 -12.16
CA GLY A 13 20.19 -25.97 -11.03
C GLY A 13 20.06 -24.72 -10.16
N ILE A 14 21.18 -24.03 -9.88
CA ILE A 14 21.16 -22.76 -9.13
C ILE A 14 20.43 -21.67 -9.91
N ILE A 15 20.69 -21.54 -11.22
CA ILE A 15 20.02 -20.53 -12.06
C ILE A 15 18.51 -20.79 -12.11
N ALA A 16 18.09 -22.05 -12.31
CA ALA A 16 16.68 -22.42 -12.31
C ALA A 16 16.01 -22.11 -10.96
N ALA A 17 16.69 -22.41 -9.85
CA ALA A 17 16.20 -22.08 -8.52
C ALA A 17 16.05 -20.56 -8.32
N MET A 18 17.01 -19.75 -8.77
CA MET A 18 16.93 -18.28 -8.69
C MET A 18 15.78 -17.71 -9.52
N ILE A 19 15.54 -18.23 -10.73
CA ILE A 19 14.43 -17.79 -11.59
C ILE A 19 13.08 -18.01 -10.91
N VAL A 20 12.93 -19.06 -10.12
CA VAL A 20 11.70 -19.33 -9.37
C VAL A 20 11.66 -18.54 -8.06
N LEU A 21 12.78 -18.45 -7.34
CA LEU A 21 12.83 -17.85 -6.01
C LEU A 21 12.69 -16.32 -6.05
N ILE A 22 13.29 -15.65 -7.03
CA ILE A 22 13.28 -14.18 -7.12
C ILE A 22 11.83 -13.63 -7.22
N PRO A 23 10.96 -14.10 -8.14
CA PRO A 23 9.58 -13.64 -8.20
C PRO A 23 8.80 -13.87 -6.90
N ILE A 24 9.03 -15.00 -6.21
CA ILE A 24 8.37 -15.32 -4.95
C ILE A 24 8.79 -14.32 -3.86
N LEU A 25 10.08 -14.02 -3.76
CA LEU A 25 10.59 -13.04 -2.79
C LEU A 25 10.09 -11.62 -3.08
N VAL A 26 10.04 -11.23 -4.36
CA VAL A 26 9.48 -9.94 -4.77
C VAL A 26 8.00 -9.85 -4.41
N PHE A 27 7.22 -10.90 -4.70
CA PHE A 27 5.80 -10.95 -4.32
C PHE A 27 5.61 -10.88 -2.81
N ALA A 28 6.36 -11.67 -2.04
CA ALA A 28 6.31 -11.64 -0.58
C ALA A 28 6.66 -10.26 -0.01
N TYR A 29 7.66 -9.58 -0.59
CA TYR A 29 8.03 -8.22 -0.19
C TYR A 29 6.92 -7.21 -0.46
N ILE A 30 6.26 -7.28 -1.63
CA ILE A 30 5.12 -6.42 -1.96
C ILE A 30 3.98 -6.62 -0.96
N GLN A 31 3.61 -7.88 -0.67
CA GLN A 31 2.54 -8.18 0.29
C GLN A 31 2.89 -7.69 1.70
N TYR A 32 4.15 -7.81 2.11
CA TYR A 32 4.61 -7.28 3.38
C TYR A 32 4.48 -5.74 3.45
N GLN A 33 4.87 -5.03 2.38
CA GLN A 33 4.75 -3.56 2.33
C GLN A 33 3.29 -3.10 2.37
N LEU A 34 2.38 -3.81 1.69
CA LEU A 34 0.95 -3.52 1.70
C LEU A 34 0.35 -3.72 3.10
N ALA A 35 0.57 -4.89 3.72
CA ALA A 35 0.06 -5.17 5.07
C ALA A 35 0.65 -4.22 6.13
N SER A 36 1.93 -3.87 6.01
CA SER A 36 2.59 -2.90 6.90
C SER A 36 2.00 -1.49 6.72
N LEU A 37 1.69 -1.09 5.49
CA LEU A 37 1.05 0.19 5.21
C LEU A 37 -0.38 0.23 5.77
N GLU A 38 -1.16 -0.83 5.59
CA GLU A 38 -2.53 -0.93 6.11
C GLU A 38 -2.57 -0.74 7.62
N LYS A 39 -1.73 -1.51 8.33
CA LYS A 39 -1.61 -1.42 9.80
C LYS A 39 -1.17 -0.02 10.25
N ALA A 40 -0.17 0.55 9.60
CA ALA A 40 0.33 1.88 9.97
C ALA A 40 -0.69 2.99 9.68
N THR A 41 -1.46 2.88 8.60
CA THR A 41 -2.55 3.82 8.30
C THR A 41 -3.66 3.71 9.33
N TYR A 42 -4.05 2.49 9.70
CA TYR A 42 -5.01 2.26 10.78
C TYR A 42 -4.53 2.88 12.10
N GLU A 43 -3.29 2.60 12.52
CA GLU A 43 -2.70 3.20 13.73
C GLU A 43 -2.64 4.73 13.66
N HIS A 44 -2.31 5.31 12.50
CA HIS A 44 -2.32 6.77 12.31
C HIS A 44 -3.72 7.36 12.52
N LEU A 45 -4.75 6.74 11.95
CA LEU A 45 -6.13 7.22 12.05
C LEU A 45 -6.67 7.10 13.49
N ILE A 46 -6.46 5.96 14.14
CA ILE A 46 -6.98 5.73 15.50
C ILE A 46 -6.16 6.51 16.54
N ASP A 47 -4.83 6.35 16.55
CA ASP A 47 -3.99 6.85 17.64
C ASP A 47 -3.61 8.32 17.49
N ARG A 48 -3.37 8.80 16.26
CA ARG A 48 -2.93 10.18 16.01
C ARG A 48 -4.08 11.12 15.65
N GLN A 49 -5.00 10.66 14.80
CA GLN A 49 -6.15 11.47 14.37
C GLN A 49 -7.37 11.32 15.30
N GLY A 50 -7.41 10.27 16.14
CA GLY A 50 -8.46 10.09 17.15
C GLY A 50 -9.79 9.59 16.58
N TYR A 51 -9.78 8.98 15.39
CA TYR A 51 -10.96 8.32 14.85
C TYR A 51 -11.33 7.10 15.69
N ALA A 52 -12.63 6.80 15.78
CA ALA A 52 -13.09 5.53 16.30
C ALA A 52 -13.03 4.44 15.21
N ASP A 53 -12.92 3.18 15.62
CA ASP A 53 -13.01 2.04 14.69
C ASP A 53 -14.28 2.06 13.84
N SER A 54 -15.39 2.54 14.40
CA SER A 54 -16.67 2.67 13.70
C SER A 54 -16.72 3.76 12.65
N ASP A 55 -15.74 4.67 12.63
CA ASP A 55 -15.68 5.77 11.66
C ASP A 55 -15.01 5.29 10.37
N ILE A 56 -14.24 4.20 10.43
CA ILE A 56 -13.50 3.65 9.29
C ILE A 56 -14.34 2.52 8.66
N LEU A 57 -14.83 2.75 7.45
CA LEU A 57 -15.58 1.74 6.70
C LEU A 57 -14.65 0.65 6.16
N ARG A 58 -13.52 1.05 5.57
CA ARG A 58 -12.47 0.13 5.10
C ARG A 58 -11.14 0.84 4.89
N ILE A 59 -10.07 0.06 4.93
CA ILE A 59 -8.73 0.44 4.50
C ILE A 59 -8.26 -0.62 3.51
N ASP A 60 -8.03 -0.23 2.26
CA ASP A 60 -7.51 -1.12 1.23
C ASP A 60 -6.13 -0.66 0.78
N THR A 61 -5.15 -1.56 0.78
CA THR A 61 -3.82 -1.23 0.28
C THR A 61 -3.59 -1.76 -1.12
N LYS A 62 -3.03 -0.93 -2.00
CA LYS A 62 -2.67 -1.33 -3.35
C LYS A 62 -1.43 -0.65 -3.89
N VAL A 63 -0.84 -1.29 -4.89
CA VAL A 63 0.28 -0.73 -5.66
C VAL A 63 -0.30 0.14 -6.78
N LYS A 64 -0.10 1.46 -6.72
CA LYS A 64 -0.38 2.37 -7.85
C LYS A 64 0.84 2.42 -8.79
N PHE A 65 0.65 2.91 -10.02
CA PHE A 65 1.69 2.98 -11.06
C PHE A 65 3.01 3.54 -10.51
N LEU A 66 4.17 2.97 -10.90
CA LEU A 66 5.51 3.29 -10.37
C LEU A 66 5.78 2.90 -8.89
N SER A 67 5.16 1.83 -8.39
CA SER A 67 5.42 1.26 -7.05
C SER A 67 5.10 2.20 -5.87
N PHE A 68 4.15 3.11 -6.05
CA PHE A 68 3.62 3.88 -4.93
C PHE A 68 2.59 3.05 -4.18
N TYR A 69 3.03 2.33 -3.16
CA TYR A 69 2.14 1.72 -2.16
C TYR A 69 1.23 2.81 -1.60
N THR A 70 -0.08 2.60 -1.70
CA THR A 70 -1.10 3.55 -1.26
C THR A 70 -2.13 2.80 -0.43
N ALA A 71 -2.50 3.36 0.72
CA ALA A 71 -3.68 2.94 1.47
C ALA A 71 -4.85 3.83 1.08
N GLU A 72 -5.95 3.23 0.70
CA GLU A 72 -7.21 3.88 0.38
C GLU A 72 -8.16 3.69 1.55
N VAL A 73 -8.56 4.79 2.16
CA VAL A 73 -9.42 4.81 3.34
C VAL A 73 -10.78 5.35 2.92
N VAL A 74 -11.83 4.67 3.34
CA VAL A 74 -13.21 5.14 3.20
C VAL A 74 -13.80 5.26 4.59
N PHE A 75 -14.42 6.40 4.90
CA PHE A 75 -15.06 6.65 6.19
C PHE A 75 -16.56 6.32 6.12
N THR A 76 -17.16 5.95 7.26
CA THR A 76 -18.57 5.51 7.31
C THR A 76 -19.56 6.64 7.04
N ASP A 77 -19.21 7.88 7.38
CA ASP A 77 -20.04 9.06 7.16
C ASP A 77 -19.73 9.81 5.85
N GLU A 78 -18.79 9.30 5.05
CA GLU A 78 -18.43 9.80 3.73
C GLU A 78 -18.02 8.64 2.78
N PRO A 79 -18.93 7.67 2.52
CA PRO A 79 -18.60 6.41 1.85
C PRO A 79 -18.25 6.55 0.36
N ASP A 80 -18.61 7.68 -0.25
CA ASP A 80 -18.37 7.96 -1.67
C ASP A 80 -16.99 8.58 -1.92
N ILE A 81 -16.25 8.92 -0.86
CA ILE A 81 -14.91 9.51 -0.94
C ILE A 81 -13.87 8.49 -0.50
N THR A 82 -12.85 8.33 -1.32
CA THR A 82 -11.67 7.55 -1.01
C THR A 82 -10.50 8.48 -0.73
N TYR A 83 -9.91 8.36 0.46
CA TYR A 83 -8.76 9.12 0.90
C TYR A 83 -7.48 8.33 0.70
N ASP A 84 -6.51 8.93 0.01
CA ASP A 84 -5.23 8.28 -0.32
C ASP A 84 -4.17 8.61 0.73
N TYR A 85 -3.61 7.57 1.35
CA TYR A 85 -2.54 7.66 2.33
C TYR A 85 -1.27 6.96 1.86
N LYS A 86 -0.12 7.55 2.18
CA LYS A 86 1.20 6.99 1.86
C LYS A 86 2.19 7.18 3.00
N ARG A 87 3.21 6.33 3.00
CA ARG A 87 4.39 6.52 3.84
C ARG A 87 5.33 7.55 3.21
N ASN A 88 5.64 8.62 3.93
CA ASN A 88 6.62 9.62 3.49
C ASN A 88 8.07 9.12 3.68
N GLN A 89 9.05 9.93 3.29
CA GLN A 89 10.48 9.57 3.41
C GLN A 89 10.96 9.40 4.86
N LYS A 90 10.26 10.00 5.84
CA LYS A 90 10.55 9.86 7.28
C LYS A 90 9.91 8.62 7.90
N GLY A 91 9.03 7.94 7.15
CA GLY A 91 8.30 6.78 7.62
C GLY A 91 6.92 7.11 8.20
N ASP A 92 6.50 8.38 8.23
CA ASP A 92 5.17 8.76 8.72
C ASP A 92 4.10 8.53 7.66
N ILE A 93 2.89 8.23 8.12
CA ILE A 93 1.70 8.18 7.28
C ILE A 93 1.20 9.61 7.05
N ILE A 94 0.97 9.94 5.79
CA ILE A 94 0.44 11.22 5.36
C ILE A 94 -0.67 11.00 4.34
N GLN A 95 -1.69 11.84 4.38
CA GLN A 95 -2.67 11.94 3.32
C GLN A 95 -2.03 12.64 2.11
N VAL A 96 -2.24 12.10 0.92
CA VAL A 96 -1.65 12.62 -0.33
C VAL A 96 -2.70 12.97 -1.39
N GLY A 97 -3.97 12.64 -1.14
CA GLY A 97 -5.05 12.94 -2.06
C GLY A 97 -6.39 12.38 -1.59
N MET A 98 -7.40 12.63 -2.40
CA MET A 98 -8.77 12.13 -2.24
C MET A 98 -9.43 12.01 -3.62
N SER A 99 -10.43 11.14 -3.74
CA SER A 99 -11.23 11.02 -4.96
C SER A 99 -12.23 12.18 -5.06
N ASP A 100 -12.62 12.51 -6.29
CA ASP A 100 -13.72 13.44 -6.52
C ASP A 100 -15.05 12.84 -6.01
N PRO A 101 -15.95 13.65 -5.42
CA PRO A 101 -17.29 13.20 -5.06
C PRO A 101 -18.10 12.82 -6.31
N GLU A 102 -18.83 11.72 -6.23
CA GLU A 102 -19.76 11.34 -7.30
C GLU A 102 -20.94 12.32 -7.35
N GLY A 103 -21.18 12.93 -8.51
CA GLY A 103 -22.35 13.79 -8.74
C GLY A 103 -22.31 15.18 -8.08
N ALA A 104 -21.19 15.58 -7.46
CA ALA A 104 -20.99 16.93 -6.93
C ALA A 104 -19.85 17.67 -7.65
N ASP A 105 -19.89 19.00 -7.60
CA ASP A 105 -18.76 19.82 -8.05
C ASP A 105 -17.64 19.73 -7.01
N TRP A 106 -16.58 18.99 -7.34
CA TRP A 106 -15.41 18.77 -6.49
C TRP A 106 -14.78 20.07 -5.97
N LYS A 107 -14.94 21.19 -6.69
CA LYS A 107 -14.39 22.50 -6.27
C LYS A 107 -15.12 23.12 -5.08
N ASN A 108 -16.38 22.76 -4.91
CA ASN A 108 -17.26 23.28 -3.86
C ASN A 108 -17.57 22.24 -2.80
N TYR A 109 -17.05 21.02 -2.96
CA TYR A 109 -17.21 19.95 -1.99
C TYR A 109 -16.31 20.20 -0.78
N LYS A 110 -16.88 20.06 0.42
CA LYS A 110 -16.15 20.17 1.67
C LYS A 110 -15.88 18.77 2.20
N TYR A 111 -14.69 18.26 1.94
CA TYR A 111 -14.19 17.00 2.47
C TYR A 111 -14.18 17.03 3.99
N LYS A 112 -14.72 15.98 4.62
CA LYS A 112 -14.79 15.89 6.08
C LYS A 112 -13.48 15.47 6.72
N HIS A 113 -12.67 14.69 6.01
CA HIS A 113 -11.46 14.04 6.53
C HIS A 113 -10.19 14.51 5.81
N GLU A 114 -10.21 15.71 5.22
CA GLU A 114 -8.99 16.32 4.69
C GLU A 114 -8.05 16.71 5.84
N GLU A 115 -6.92 15.98 5.94
CA GLU A 115 -5.84 16.32 6.86
C GLU A 115 -5.06 17.53 6.35
N ALA A 116 -4.65 18.41 7.29
CA ALA A 116 -3.77 19.52 6.96
C ALA A 116 -2.45 18.98 6.37
N SER A 117 -2.05 19.51 5.21
CA SER A 117 -0.75 19.18 4.63
C SER A 117 0.36 19.45 5.65
N PRO A 118 1.31 18.51 5.83
CA PRO A 118 2.49 18.73 6.67
C PRO A 118 3.38 19.87 6.14
#